data_AF-A0A3B1CLQ6-F1
#
_entry.id   AF-A0A3B1CLQ6-F1
#
_cell.length_a   1.000
_cell.length_b   1.000
_cell.length_c   1.000
_cell.angle_alpha   90.00
_cell.angle_beta   90.00
_cell.angle_gamma   90.00
#
_symmetry.space_group_name_H-M   'P 1'
#
loop_
_entity.id
_entity.type
_entity.pdbx_description
1 polymer ?
#
loop_
_entity_poly.entity_id
_entity_poly.type
_entity_poly.pdbx_seq_one_letter_code
_entity_poly.pdbx_strand_id
1 'polypeptide(L)'
;MNLYSLLVLSFSLLIFVACASSRVDLAFNGKLGYSEEIKVTVEYCQSCHLHRDFNSEQHLTEKPILYTEERFRKANTCKACHMIKRNFWNDIIRTTHLPKGRLVAK
;
A
#
# COMPACT_ATOMS: atom_id res chain seq x y z
N MET A 1 -12.09 -26.87 30.46
CA MET A 1 -11.02 -26.68 29.45
C MET A 1 -9.68 -26.99 30.10
N ASN A 2 -8.89 -27.90 29.55
CA ASN A 2 -7.54 -28.23 30.04
C ASN A 2 -6.54 -27.13 29.63
N LEU A 3 -5.53 -26.85 30.46
CA LEU A 3 -4.40 -25.95 30.16
C LEU A 3 -3.76 -26.24 28.81
N TYR A 4 -3.67 -27.51 28.42
CA TYR A 4 -3.17 -27.93 27.11
C TYR A 4 -4.08 -27.44 25.96
N SER A 5 -5.40 -27.53 26.13
CA SER A 5 -6.37 -27.02 25.15
C SER A 5 -6.30 -25.49 25.04
N LEU A 6 -6.04 -24.78 26.13
CA LEU A 6 -5.84 -23.32 26.12
C LEU A 6 -4.55 -22.92 25.39
N LEU A 7 -3.45 -23.66 25.62
CA LEU A 7 -2.18 -23.43 24.93
C LEU A 7 -2.30 -23.64 23.42
N VAL A 8 -2.90 -24.76 23.00
CA VAL A 8 -3.13 -25.04 21.57
C VAL A 8 -4.00 -23.97 20.93
N LEU A 9 -5.10 -23.57 21.57
CA LEU A 9 -5.99 -22.54 21.04
C LEU A 9 -5.27 -21.19 20.91
N SER A 10 -4.46 -20.82 21.91
CA SER A 10 -3.67 -19.58 21.90
C SER A 10 -2.61 -19.57 20.79
N PHE A 11 -1.93 -20.70 20.58
CA PHE A 11 -0.90 -20.84 19.55
C PHE A 11 -1.53 -20.80 18.15
N SER A 12 -2.67 -21.47 17.96
CA SER A 12 -3.44 -21.37 16.72
C SER A 12 -3.89 -19.94 16.44
N LEU A 13 -4.37 -19.21 17.46
CA LEU A 13 -4.81 -17.82 17.30
C LEU A 13 -3.66 -16.90 16.86
N LEU A 14 -2.47 -17.08 17.42
CA LEU A 14 -1.27 -16.31 17.06
C LEU A 14 -0.85 -16.53 15.59
N ILE A 15 -1.01 -17.76 15.08
CA ILE A 15 -0.73 -18.09 13.67
C ILE A 15 -1.72 -17.37 12.73
N PHE A 16 -3.00 -17.25 13.11
CA PHE A 16 -4.00 -16.57 12.28
C PHE A 16 -3.80 -15.05 12.19
N VAL A 17 -3.35 -14.40 13.28
CA VAL A 17 -3.08 -12.95 13.26
C VAL A 17 -1.91 -12.61 12.34
N ALA A 18 -0.92 -13.49 12.21
CA ALA A 18 0.22 -13.31 11.31
C ALA A 18 -0.15 -13.39 9.81
N CYS A 19 -1.33 -13.93 9.48
CA CYS A 19 -1.80 -14.09 8.09
C CYS A 19 -2.80 -13.00 7.66
N ALA A 20 -3.20 -12.11 8.58
CA ALA A 20 -4.12 -11.02 8.25
C ALA A 20 -3.45 -9.98 7.34
N SER A 21 -4.12 -9.62 6.24
CA SER A 21 -3.65 -8.56 5.34
C SER A 21 -3.48 -7.24 6.09
N SER A 22 -2.35 -6.56 5.89
CA SER A 22 -2.15 -5.25 6.53
C SER A 22 -3.14 -4.22 5.98
N ARG A 23 -3.41 -3.15 6.74
CA ARG A 23 -4.26 -2.04 6.25
C ARG A 23 -3.75 -1.44 4.94
N VAL A 24 -2.43 -1.40 4.76
CA VAL A 24 -1.79 -0.92 3.53
C VAL A 24 -2.13 -1.84 2.35
N ASP A 25 -2.10 -3.17 2.54
CA ASP A 25 -2.53 -4.12 1.51
C ASP A 25 -4.00 -3.93 1.15
N LEU A 26 -4.86 -3.76 2.15
CA LEU A 26 -6.29 -3.54 1.91
C LEU A 26 -6.53 -2.25 1.11
N ALA A 27 -5.80 -1.17 1.42
CA ALA A 27 -5.90 0.09 0.69
C ALA A 27 -5.46 -0.04 -0.77
N PHE A 28 -4.26 -0.59 -1.03
CA PHE A 28 -3.77 -0.73 -2.40
C PHE A 28 -4.58 -1.74 -3.23
N ASN A 29 -5.25 -2.71 -2.60
CA ASN A 29 -6.12 -3.68 -3.28
C ASN A 29 -7.59 -3.26 -3.40
N GLY A 30 -7.96 -2.02 -3.02
CA GLY A 30 -9.33 -1.53 -3.15
C GLY A 30 -10.34 -2.23 -2.23
N LYS A 31 -9.89 -2.69 -1.06
CA LYS A 31 -10.71 -3.35 -0.04
C LYS A 31 -11.19 -2.40 1.06
N LEU A 32 -10.77 -1.13 1.01
CA LEU A 32 -11.22 -0.07 1.91
C LEU A 32 -12.17 0.89 1.17
N GLY A 33 -12.96 1.65 1.93
CA GLY A 33 -13.72 2.77 1.37
C GLY A 33 -12.78 3.87 0.85
N TYR A 34 -13.22 4.61 -0.17
CA TYR A 34 -12.38 5.56 -0.91
C TYR A 34 -11.62 6.57 -0.03
N SER A 35 -12.30 7.20 0.93
CA SER A 35 -11.66 8.16 1.84
C SER A 35 -10.58 7.52 2.72
N GLU A 36 -10.82 6.30 3.19
CA GLU A 36 -9.88 5.59 4.07
C GLU A 36 -8.70 5.05 3.27
N GLU A 37 -8.94 4.61 2.04
CA GLU A 37 -7.88 4.21 1.12
C GLU A 37 -6.92 5.37 0.83
N ILE A 38 -7.42 6.56 0.52
CA ILE A 38 -6.58 7.74 0.31
C ILE A 38 -5.74 8.01 1.56
N LYS A 39 -6.39 8.05 2.72
CA LYS A 39 -5.70 8.30 3.99
C LYS A 39 -4.57 7.30 4.23
N VAL A 40 -4.87 6.00 4.20
CA VAL A 40 -3.89 4.94 4.47
C VAL A 40 -2.76 4.94 3.43
N THR A 41 -3.06 5.17 2.15
CA THR A 41 -2.02 5.21 1.11
C THR A 41 -1.10 6.42 1.26
N VAL A 42 -1.62 7.60 1.61
CA VAL A 42 -0.82 8.80 1.88
C VAL A 42 0.05 8.63 3.12
N GLU A 43 -0.52 8.16 4.23
CA GLU A 43 0.21 7.88 5.48
C GLU A 43 1.35 6.88 5.24
N TYR A 44 1.09 5.81 4.50
CA TYR A 44 2.13 4.84 4.12
C TYR A 44 3.24 5.50 3.29
N CYS A 45 2.89 6.30 2.27
CA CYS A 45 3.88 6.99 1.46
C CYS A 45 4.75 7.95 2.29
N GLN A 46 4.16 8.68 3.23
CA GLN A 46 4.85 9.62 4.13
C GLN A 46 5.67 8.94 5.21
N SER A 47 5.36 7.69 5.57
CA SER A 47 6.18 6.89 6.48
C SER A 47 7.57 6.57 5.90
N CYS A 48 7.73 6.62 4.58
CA CYS A 48 9.04 6.48 3.95
C CYS A 48 9.90 7.71 4.24
N HIS A 49 11.12 7.52 4.75
CA HIS A 49 12.05 8.62 5.07
C HIS A 49 12.26 9.62 3.91
N LEU A 50 12.25 9.14 2.66
CA LEU A 50 12.40 9.95 1.45
C LEU A 50 11.21 10.88 1.18
N HIS A 51 10.07 10.67 1.85
CA HIS A 51 8.80 11.33 1.60
C HIS A 51 8.21 11.92 2.89
N ARG A 52 8.99 12.15 3.95
CA ARG A 52 8.44 12.69 5.20
C ARG A 52 7.76 14.05 5.02
N ASP A 53 8.36 14.91 4.18
CA ASP A 53 7.82 16.24 3.84
C ASP A 53 7.04 16.24 2.51
N PHE A 54 6.61 15.06 2.07
CA PHE A 54 5.84 14.88 0.85
C PHE A 54 4.43 15.46 0.99
N ASN A 55 4.10 16.39 0.09
CA ASN A 55 2.73 16.84 -0.13
C ASN A 55 2.05 15.99 -1.21
N SER A 56 1.10 15.15 -0.80
CA SER A 56 0.36 14.26 -1.69
C SER A 56 -0.54 14.99 -2.68
N GLU A 57 -1.14 16.11 -2.27
CA GLU A 57 -2.05 16.90 -3.10
C GLU A 57 -1.30 17.58 -4.26
N GLN A 58 -0.17 18.20 -3.95
CA GLN A 58 0.72 18.78 -4.96
C GLN A 58 1.20 17.69 -5.92
N HIS A 59 1.61 16.53 -5.40
CA HIS A 59 2.09 15.43 -6.23
C HIS A 59 1.03 14.89 -7.20
N LEU A 60 -0.21 14.74 -6.73
CA LEU A 60 -1.35 14.31 -7.56
C LEU A 60 -1.79 15.38 -8.57
N THR A 61 -1.38 16.63 -8.40
CA THR A 61 -1.64 17.69 -9.38
C THR A 61 -0.55 17.71 -10.45
N GLU A 62 0.73 17.57 -10.07
CA GLU A 62 1.85 17.79 -10.98
C GLU A 62 2.28 16.55 -11.77
N LYS A 63 2.31 15.37 -11.14
CA LYS A 63 2.90 14.17 -11.76
C LYS A 63 2.00 13.49 -12.79
N PRO A 64 0.67 13.39 -12.59
CA PRO A 64 -0.23 12.79 -13.58
C PRO A 64 -0.13 13.42 -14.97
N ILE A 65 0.10 14.73 -15.07
CA ILE A 65 0.20 15.48 -16.34
C ILE A 65 1.32 14.94 -17.25
N LEU A 66 2.34 14.30 -16.68
CA LEU A 66 3.47 13.77 -17.43
C LEU A 66 3.13 12.49 -18.23
N TYR A 67 2.07 11.79 -17.86
CA TYR A 67 1.69 10.53 -18.51
C TYR A 67 0.95 10.77 -19.82
N THR A 68 1.14 9.88 -20.79
CA THR A 68 0.36 9.90 -22.04
C THR A 68 -1.00 9.21 -21.87
N GLU A 69 -1.06 8.13 -21.09
CA GLU A 69 -2.27 7.35 -20.84
C GLU A 69 -3.24 8.08 -19.89
N GLU A 70 -4.51 8.13 -20.29
CA GLU A 70 -5.55 8.87 -19.56
C GLU A 70 -5.78 8.37 -18.13
N ARG A 71 -5.73 7.05 -17.90
CA ARG A 71 -5.90 6.46 -16.57
C ARG A 71 -4.89 6.97 -15.54
N PHE A 72 -3.68 7.32 -15.98
CA PHE A 72 -2.65 7.89 -15.11
C PHE A 72 -2.74 9.41 -15.05
N ARG A 73 -3.13 10.09 -16.14
CA ARG A 73 -3.34 11.55 -16.16
C ARG A 73 -4.47 12.02 -15.24
N LYS A 74 -5.50 11.19 -15.07
CA LYS A 74 -6.64 11.46 -14.18
C LYS A 74 -6.48 10.86 -12.79
N ALA A 75 -5.27 10.44 -12.43
CA ALA A 75 -5.01 9.83 -11.14
C ALA A 75 -5.32 10.79 -9.99
N ASN A 76 -6.18 10.35 -9.08
CA ASN A 76 -6.55 11.05 -7.84
C ASN A 76 -6.13 10.28 -6.58
N THR A 77 -5.38 9.19 -6.74
CA THR A 77 -4.85 8.37 -5.65
C THR A 77 -3.43 7.93 -5.96
N CYS A 78 -2.62 7.69 -4.92
CA CYS A 78 -1.25 7.20 -5.10
C CYS A 78 -1.22 5.82 -5.78
N LYS A 79 -2.20 4.96 -5.50
CA LYS A 79 -2.25 3.59 -6.04
C LYS A 79 -2.51 3.53 -7.56
N ALA A 80 -2.97 4.62 -8.16
CA ALA A 80 -3.19 4.69 -9.60
C ALA A 80 -1.90 4.46 -10.39
N CYS A 81 -0.76 4.98 -9.89
CA CYS A 81 0.56 4.83 -10.51
C CYS A 81 1.50 3.92 -9.70
N HIS A 82 1.28 3.81 -8.39
CA HIS A 82 2.11 3.02 -7.48
C HIS A 82 1.44 1.70 -7.11
N MET A 83 2.19 0.61 -7.16
CA MET A 83 1.77 -0.72 -6.74
C MET A 83 2.63 -1.14 -5.56
N ILE A 84 2.08 -2.01 -4.71
CA ILE A 84 2.83 -2.68 -3.67
C ILE A 84 2.76 -4.20 -3.86
N LYS A 85 3.83 -4.88 -3.47
CA LYS A 85 3.92 -6.34 -3.41
C LYS A 85 4.67 -6.72 -2.15
N ARG A 86 4.43 -7.91 -1.63
CA ARG A 86 5.21 -8.47 -0.51
C ARG A 86 6.31 -9.37 -1.04
N ASN A 87 7.52 -9.26 -0.48
CA ASN A 87 8.59 -10.22 -0.72
C ASN A 87 8.38 -11.47 0.17
N PHE A 88 9.30 -12.43 0.06
CA PHE A 88 9.28 -13.65 0.88
C PHE A 88 9.36 -13.39 2.39
N TRP A 89 10.02 -12.30 2.79
CA TRP A 89 10.19 -11.87 4.18
C TRP A 89 9.05 -10.99 4.69
N ASN A 90 7.97 -10.86 3.92
CA ASN A 90 6.83 -10.01 4.22
C ASN A 90 7.14 -8.50 4.22
N ASP A 91 8.25 -8.07 3.61
CA ASP A 91 8.52 -6.65 3.38
C ASP A 91 7.70 -6.14 2.19
N ILE A 92 7.28 -4.87 2.28
CA ILE A 92 6.56 -4.21 1.19
C ILE A 92 7.55 -3.65 0.16
N ILE A 93 7.50 -4.20 -1.05
CA ILE A 93 8.17 -3.67 -2.24
C ILE A 93 7.20 -2.74 -2.96
N ARG A 94 7.63 -1.51 -3.28
CA ARG A 94 6.84 -0.56 -4.05
C ARG A 94 7.36 -0.47 -5.48
N THR A 95 6.46 -0.59 -6.45
CA THR A 95 6.75 -0.41 -7.87
C THR A 95 5.98 0.78 -8.40
N THR A 96 6.58 1.56 -9.30
CA THR A 96 5.93 2.72 -9.92
C THR A 96 5.84 2.50 -11.43
N HIS A 97 4.66 2.74 -12.00
CA HIS A 97 4.51 2.93 -13.44
C HIS A 97 5.02 4.32 -13.79
N LEU A 98 6.09 4.46 -14.59
CA LEU A 98 6.61 5.78 -14.94
C LEU A 98 5.90 6.37 -16.18
N PRO A 99 5.94 7.70 -16.38
CA PRO A 99 5.35 8.36 -17.54
C PRO A 99 5.84 7.85 -18.90
N LYS A 100 7.08 7.33 -18.96
CA LYS A 100 7.68 6.74 -20.17
C LYS A 100 7.44 5.22 -20.29
N GLY A 101 6.50 4.66 -19.52
CA GLY A 101 6.13 3.24 -19.57
C GLY A 101 7.11 2.25 -18.91
N ARG A 102 8.17 2.72 -18.25
CA ARG A 102 9.12 1.85 -17.54
C ARG A 102 8.66 1.64 -16.09
N LEU A 103 8.67 0.39 -15.61
CA LEU A 103 8.48 0.08 -14.20
C LEU A 103 9.81 0.20 -13.45
N VAL A 104 9.82 0.86 -12.29
CA VAL A 104 10.98 0.88 -11.39
C VAL A 104 10.53 0.43 -9.99
N ALA A 105 11.23 -0.57 -9.45
CA ALA A 105 11.10 -0.98 -8.06
C ALA A 105 12.00 -0.09 -7.19
N LYS A 106 11.45 0.43 -6.10
CA LYS A 106 12.19 1.18 -5.08
C LYS A 106 11.93 0.59 -3.71
#